data_AF-A0AAD4F9A5-F1
#
_entry.id   AF-A0AAD4F9A5-F1
#
_cell.length_a   1.000
_cell.length_b   1.000
_cell.length_c   1.000
_cell.angle_alpha   90.00
_cell.angle_beta   90.00
_cell.angle_gamma   90.00
#
_symmetry.space_group_name_H-M   'P 1'
#
loop_
_entity.id
_entity.type
_entity.pdbx_description
1 polymer ?
#
loop_
_entity_poly.entity_id
_entity_poly.type
_entity_poly.pdbx_seq_one_letter_code
_entity_poly.pdbx_strand_id
1 'polypeptide(L)'
;MPSPPPPLLIGISGPSSSGKTTLSRLLRDIFPPSKLFILHLDDFYLTDAEIPLKNGVQDWDCIDSLNLPALKSALQHIKERGTSPQWLVSQEDQNSVGEHGVPEEEIRRLKAEVEGALAGAKQEVWEERRICIVDGFLLFSEDMADIRALFDVKLFLRTSYETAKKRREARSGYVTLEGFWQDPPGYVDSIVWPNYVQDHKFLFKDGNVDGVLDEGVCEKVGIKGMPRDAEGDMTACLRWATGVLEDVIKGT
;
A
#
# COMPACT_ATOMS: atom_id res chain seq x y z
N MET A 1 -12.22 -17.29 -27.43
CA MET A 1 -10.91 -16.69 -27.10
C MET A 1 -10.50 -17.25 -25.75
N PRO A 2 -9.22 -17.55 -25.50
CA PRO A 2 -8.77 -17.86 -24.15
C PRO A 2 -9.11 -16.70 -23.21
N SER A 3 -9.38 -17.01 -21.94
CA SER A 3 -9.56 -15.97 -20.92
C SER A 3 -8.23 -15.24 -20.71
N PRO A 4 -8.24 -13.91 -20.51
CA PRO A 4 -7.01 -13.18 -20.21
C PRO A 4 -6.36 -13.75 -18.95
N PRO A 5 -5.02 -13.65 -18.83
CA PRO A 5 -4.31 -14.11 -17.66
C PRO A 5 -4.79 -13.35 -16.40
N PRO A 6 -4.84 -14.02 -15.24
CA PRO A 6 -5.34 -13.41 -14.02
C PRO A 6 -4.49 -12.20 -13.65
N PRO A 7 -5.09 -11.08 -13.23
CA PRO A 7 -4.35 -9.88 -12.88
C PRO A 7 -3.43 -10.12 -11.68
N LEU A 8 -2.32 -9.39 -11.65
CA LEU A 8 -1.41 -9.38 -10.52
C LEU A 8 -1.89 -8.35 -9.49
N LEU A 9 -2.23 -8.81 -8.29
CA LEU A 9 -2.66 -7.97 -7.18
C LEU A 9 -1.50 -7.79 -6.20
N ILE A 10 -1.03 -6.55 -6.05
CA ILE A 10 0.10 -6.18 -5.20
C ILE A 10 -0.46 -5.41 -4.00
N GLY A 11 -0.15 -5.86 -2.78
CA GLY A 11 -0.41 -5.09 -1.57
C GLY A 11 0.81 -4.26 -1.20
N ILE A 12 0.62 -2.98 -0.90
CA ILE A 12 1.64 -2.11 -0.30
C ILE A 12 1.13 -1.63 1.06
N SER A 13 1.69 -2.19 2.13
CA SER A 13 1.27 -1.88 3.49
C SER A 13 2.40 -1.33 4.35
N GLY A 14 2.08 -0.96 5.59
CA GLY A 14 3.00 -0.28 6.50
C GLY A 14 2.35 0.89 7.24
N PRO A 15 3.04 1.45 8.25
CA PRO A 15 2.48 2.48 9.13
C PRO A 15 2.03 3.72 8.37
N SER A 16 1.14 4.50 8.99
CA SER A 16 0.78 5.84 8.51
C SER A 16 2.04 6.68 8.26
N SER A 17 2.04 7.52 7.23
CA SER A 17 3.18 8.38 6.84
C SER A 17 4.49 7.69 6.41
N SER A 18 4.47 6.38 6.10
CA SER A 18 5.66 5.65 5.60
C SER A 18 5.99 5.87 4.11
N GLY A 19 5.09 6.48 3.34
CA GLY A 19 5.30 6.74 1.90
C GLY A 19 4.65 5.74 0.93
N LYS A 20 3.71 4.92 1.39
CA LYS A 20 2.97 3.93 0.57
C LYS A 20 2.41 4.52 -0.72
N THR A 21 1.55 5.53 -0.60
CA THR A 21 0.89 6.19 -1.73
C THR A 21 1.89 6.80 -2.71
N THR A 22 2.98 7.39 -2.20
CA THR A 22 4.09 7.89 -3.04
C THR A 22 4.74 6.77 -3.83
N LEU A 23 5.06 5.64 -3.19
CA LEU A 23 5.62 4.47 -3.86
C LEU A 23 4.65 3.90 -4.91
N SER A 24 3.37 3.74 -4.58
CA SER A 24 2.34 3.24 -5.50
C SER A 24 2.25 4.08 -6.77
N ARG A 25 2.24 5.42 -6.63
CA ARG A 25 2.17 6.35 -7.76
C ARG A 25 3.46 6.33 -8.59
N LEU A 26 4.63 6.29 -7.97
CA LEU A 26 5.90 6.14 -8.68
C LEU A 26 5.97 4.82 -9.44
N LEU A 27 5.51 3.71 -8.85
CA LEU A 27 5.40 2.41 -9.52
C LEU A 27 4.44 2.50 -10.72
N ARG A 28 3.26 3.11 -10.56
CA ARG A 28 2.34 3.33 -11.68
C ARG A 28 3.00 4.09 -12.83
N ASP A 29 3.79 5.12 -12.52
CA ASP A 29 4.37 6.02 -13.52
C ASP A 29 5.55 5.39 -14.29
N ILE A 30 6.26 4.42 -13.70
CA ILE A 30 7.31 3.64 -14.40
C ILE A 30 6.76 2.47 -15.20
N PHE A 31 5.53 2.02 -14.96
CA PHE A 31 4.85 1.01 -15.77
C PHE A 31 4.12 1.66 -16.97
N PRO A 32 3.83 0.90 -18.04
CA PRO A 32 2.98 1.41 -19.12
C PRO A 32 1.59 1.82 -18.58
N PRO A 33 1.01 2.97 -18.98
CA PRO A 33 -0.24 3.47 -18.41
C PRO A 33 -1.44 2.52 -18.51
N SER A 34 -1.43 1.60 -19.49
CA SER A 34 -2.46 0.59 -19.69
C SER A 34 -2.27 -0.67 -18.83
N LYS A 35 -1.21 -0.76 -18.02
CA LYS A 35 -0.86 -1.96 -17.23
C LYS A 35 -1.28 -1.86 -15.79
N LEU A 36 -0.98 -0.74 -15.15
CA LEU A 36 -1.05 -0.60 -13.70
C LEU A 36 -2.07 0.47 -13.30
N PHE A 37 -2.93 0.13 -12.34
CA PHE A 37 -3.77 1.08 -11.65
C PHE A 37 -3.68 0.87 -10.14
N ILE A 38 -4.10 1.88 -9.37
CA ILE A 38 -4.00 1.89 -7.92
C ILE A 38 -5.40 1.89 -7.32
N LEU A 39 -5.54 1.20 -6.20
CA LEU A 39 -6.66 1.27 -5.29
C LEU A 39 -6.14 1.67 -3.91
N HIS A 40 -6.83 2.57 -3.23
CA HIS A 40 -6.42 3.03 -1.89
C HIS A 40 -7.37 2.44 -0.85
N LEU A 41 -6.82 1.91 0.24
CA LEU A 41 -7.62 1.43 1.38
C LEU A 41 -8.49 2.55 1.96
N ASP A 42 -7.99 3.78 1.90
CA ASP A 42 -8.66 4.97 2.41
C ASP A 42 -9.97 5.28 1.64
N ASP A 43 -10.15 4.76 0.41
CA ASP A 43 -11.43 4.85 -0.31
C ASP A 43 -12.55 3.98 0.33
N PHE A 44 -12.22 3.18 1.35
CA PHE A 44 -13.14 2.28 2.06
C PHE A 44 -13.40 2.69 3.50
N TYR A 45 -13.06 3.92 3.92
CA TYR A 45 -13.54 4.41 5.22
C TYR A 45 -15.08 4.42 5.29
N LEU A 46 -15.61 4.18 6.48
CA LEU A 46 -17.01 4.42 6.79
C LEU A 46 -17.31 5.92 6.85
N THR A 47 -18.59 6.26 6.99
CA THR A 47 -18.99 7.65 7.20
C THR A 47 -18.45 8.17 8.52
N ASP A 48 -18.24 9.49 8.63
CA ASP A 48 -17.67 10.13 9.83
C ASP A 48 -18.47 9.74 11.09
N ALA A 49 -19.80 9.66 10.98
CA ALA A 49 -20.68 9.25 12.08
C ALA A 49 -20.51 7.78 12.54
N GLU A 50 -19.97 6.92 11.68
CA GLU A 50 -19.76 5.49 11.94
C GLU A 50 -18.34 5.18 12.44
N ILE A 51 -17.42 6.14 12.40
CA ILE A 51 -16.05 5.94 12.89
C ILE A 51 -16.08 5.70 14.41
N PRO A 52 -15.46 4.60 14.89
CA PRO A 52 -15.50 4.25 16.30
C PRO A 52 -14.77 5.28 17.16
N LEU A 53 -15.18 5.39 18.43
CA LEU A 53 -14.51 6.26 19.40
C LEU A 53 -13.55 5.47 20.28
N LYS A 54 -12.32 5.95 20.38
CA LYS A 54 -11.32 5.49 21.34
C LYS A 54 -10.91 6.65 22.24
N ASN A 55 -11.13 6.50 23.54
CA ASN A 55 -10.89 7.55 24.54
C ASN A 55 -11.59 8.89 24.22
N GLY A 56 -12.78 8.83 23.61
CA GLY A 56 -13.56 10.01 23.24
C GLY A 56 -13.13 10.72 21.95
N VAL A 57 -12.20 10.13 21.18
CA VAL A 57 -11.75 10.63 19.87
C VAL A 57 -12.05 9.58 18.79
N GLN A 58 -12.43 10.01 17.59
CA GLN A 58 -12.62 9.11 16.44
C GLN A 58 -11.31 8.37 16.10
N ASP A 59 -11.37 7.05 16.07
CA ASP A 59 -10.26 6.16 15.72
C ASP A 59 -10.36 5.77 14.25
N TRP A 60 -9.75 6.59 13.39
CA TRP A 60 -9.66 6.34 11.96
C TRP A 60 -8.64 5.23 11.66
N ASP A 61 -7.64 5.03 12.51
CA ASP A 61 -6.54 4.10 12.28
C ASP A 61 -6.82 2.70 12.87
N CYS A 62 -8.04 2.17 12.70
CA CYS A 62 -8.42 0.84 13.18
C CYS A 62 -9.23 0.05 12.14
N ILE A 63 -9.40 -1.26 12.36
CA ILE A 63 -10.12 -2.12 11.41
C ILE A 63 -11.61 -1.77 11.29
N ASP A 64 -12.22 -1.34 12.40
CA ASP A 64 -13.65 -1.03 12.50
C ASP A 64 -14.02 0.30 11.82
N SER A 65 -13.02 1.11 11.40
CA SER A 65 -13.25 2.32 10.62
C SER A 65 -13.48 2.04 9.12
N LEU A 66 -13.32 0.78 8.67
CA LEU A 66 -13.30 0.40 7.26
C LEU A 66 -14.49 -0.48 6.87
N ASN A 67 -15.04 -0.24 5.68
CA ASN A 67 -16.02 -1.10 5.03
C ASN A 67 -15.34 -2.32 4.40
N LEU A 68 -14.97 -3.30 5.22
CA LEU A 68 -14.31 -4.54 4.76
C LEU A 68 -15.13 -5.34 3.73
N PRO A 69 -16.47 -5.45 3.84
CA PRO A 69 -17.27 -6.08 2.79
C PRO A 69 -17.11 -5.43 1.42
N ALA A 70 -17.09 -4.09 1.35
CA ALA A 70 -16.87 -3.35 0.11
C ALA A 70 -15.45 -3.55 -0.43
N LEU A 71 -14.43 -3.51 0.43
CA LEU A 71 -13.04 -3.80 0.07
C LEU A 71 -12.92 -5.21 -0.53
N LYS A 72 -13.43 -6.23 0.17
CA LYS A 72 -13.37 -7.61 -0.28
C LYS A 72 -14.07 -7.82 -1.63
N SER A 73 -15.24 -7.21 -1.81
CA SER A 73 -15.98 -7.21 -3.07
C SER A 73 -15.17 -6.58 -4.21
N ALA A 74 -14.52 -5.43 -3.96
CA ALA A 74 -13.67 -4.78 -4.94
C ALA A 74 -12.46 -5.64 -5.33
N LEU A 75 -11.75 -6.23 -4.36
CA LEU A 75 -10.60 -7.10 -4.62
C LEU A 75 -10.98 -8.36 -5.40
N GLN A 76 -12.13 -8.97 -5.08
CA GLN A 76 -12.67 -10.11 -5.83
C GLN A 76 -13.02 -9.73 -7.27
N HIS A 77 -13.70 -8.60 -7.45
CA HIS A 77 -14.00 -8.08 -8.79
C HIS A 77 -12.71 -7.85 -9.60
N ILE A 78 -11.68 -7.26 -8.98
CA ILE A 78 -10.39 -7.04 -9.64
C ILE A 78 -9.76 -8.37 -10.03
N LYS A 79 -9.73 -9.38 -9.13
CA LYS A 79 -9.19 -10.71 -9.45
C LYS A 79 -9.92 -11.40 -10.61
N GLU A 80 -11.23 -11.17 -10.75
CA GLU A 80 -12.04 -11.74 -11.82
C GLU A 80 -11.95 -10.98 -13.15
N ARG A 81 -11.84 -9.64 -13.10
CA ARG A 81 -12.02 -8.77 -14.26
C ARG A 81 -10.77 -8.02 -14.71
N GLY A 82 -9.76 -7.88 -13.85
CA GLY A 82 -8.55 -7.10 -14.11
C GLY A 82 -8.75 -5.59 -14.10
N THR A 83 -9.91 -5.10 -13.66
CA THR A 83 -10.29 -3.69 -13.65
C THR A 83 -10.92 -3.30 -12.32
N SER A 84 -10.86 -2.01 -11.96
CA SER A 84 -11.60 -1.48 -10.81
C SER A 84 -13.12 -1.57 -11.04
N PRO A 85 -13.94 -1.86 -10.02
CA PRO A 85 -15.39 -1.76 -10.12
C PRO A 85 -15.86 -0.36 -10.53
N GLN A 86 -16.90 -0.27 -11.35
CA GLN A 86 -17.40 1.02 -11.86
C GLN A 86 -17.94 1.97 -10.78
N TRP A 87 -18.41 1.42 -9.65
CA TRP A 87 -18.91 2.20 -8.52
C TRP A 87 -17.80 2.80 -7.65
N LEU A 88 -16.55 2.38 -7.85
CA LEU A 88 -15.42 2.77 -7.02
C LEU A 88 -14.62 3.86 -7.74
N VAL A 89 -14.88 5.10 -7.36
CA VAL A 89 -14.14 6.28 -7.82
C VAL A 89 -13.22 6.71 -6.68
N SER A 90 -11.92 6.61 -6.91
CA SER A 90 -10.94 6.97 -5.88
C SER A 90 -10.92 8.48 -5.66
N GLN A 91 -11.01 8.87 -4.39
CA GLN A 91 -10.80 10.26 -3.97
C GLN A 91 -9.30 10.51 -3.74
N GLU A 92 -8.60 9.51 -3.21
CA GLU A 92 -7.18 9.63 -2.91
C GLU A 92 -6.34 9.81 -4.18
N ASP A 93 -6.68 9.18 -5.29
CA ASP A 93 -5.96 9.36 -6.57
C ASP A 93 -6.08 10.77 -7.17
N GLN A 94 -6.99 11.62 -6.65
CA GLN A 94 -7.14 13.02 -7.07
C GLN A 94 -6.16 13.95 -6.33
N ASN A 95 -5.52 13.48 -5.26
CA ASN A 95 -4.55 14.26 -4.50
C ASN A 95 -3.23 14.41 -5.26
N SER A 96 -2.68 15.63 -5.30
CA SER A 96 -1.40 15.89 -5.95
C SER A 96 -0.25 15.14 -5.25
N VAL A 97 0.67 14.59 -6.05
CA VAL A 97 1.92 14.04 -5.51
C VAL A 97 2.78 15.22 -5.10
N GLY A 98 3.03 15.37 -3.80
CA GLY A 98 4.02 16.31 -3.29
C GLY A 98 5.44 15.93 -3.75
N GLU A 99 6.41 16.75 -3.40
CA GLU A 99 7.82 16.47 -3.71
C GLU A 99 8.25 15.12 -3.07
N HIS A 100 8.64 14.16 -3.91
CA HIS A 100 8.99 12.79 -3.49
C HIS A 100 10.50 12.55 -3.40
N GLY A 101 11.32 13.49 -3.88
CA GLY A 101 12.79 13.43 -3.76
C GLY A 101 13.47 12.35 -4.62
N VAL A 102 12.76 11.75 -5.57
CA VAL A 102 13.34 10.76 -6.52
C VAL A 102 13.81 11.50 -7.77
N PRO A 103 15.09 11.40 -8.16
CA PRO A 103 15.60 12.05 -9.37
C PRO A 103 14.88 11.56 -10.64
N GLU A 104 14.58 12.46 -11.58
CA GLU A 104 13.93 12.11 -12.85
C GLU A 104 14.74 11.11 -13.69
N GLU A 105 16.07 11.18 -13.60
CA GLU A 105 16.97 10.20 -14.25
C GLU A 105 16.76 8.80 -13.70
N GLU A 106 16.51 8.68 -12.40
CA GLU A 106 16.24 7.40 -11.77
C GLU A 106 14.89 6.82 -12.22
N ILE A 107 13.84 7.66 -12.27
CA ILE A 107 12.51 7.26 -12.76
C ILE A 107 12.62 6.77 -14.21
N ARG A 108 13.35 7.50 -15.06
CA ARG A 108 13.58 7.09 -16.46
C ARG A 108 14.34 5.77 -16.57
N ARG A 109 15.36 5.55 -15.72
CA ARG A 109 16.12 4.30 -15.68
C ARG A 109 15.21 3.12 -15.31
N LEU A 110 14.49 3.23 -14.20
CA LEU A 110 13.61 2.16 -13.71
C LEU A 110 12.46 1.86 -14.69
N LYS A 111 11.95 2.89 -15.37
CA LYS A 111 10.98 2.70 -16.46
C LYS A 111 11.54 1.85 -17.60
N ALA A 112 12.76 2.14 -18.06
CA ALA A 112 13.41 1.37 -19.11
C ALA A 112 13.69 -0.08 -18.66
N GLU A 113 14.07 -0.29 -17.40
CA GLU A 113 14.25 -1.62 -16.80
C GLU A 113 12.93 -2.42 -16.81
N VAL A 114 11.82 -1.83 -16.34
CA VAL A 114 10.48 -2.44 -16.36
C VAL A 114 10.00 -2.76 -17.78
N GLU A 115 10.17 -1.84 -18.73
CA GLU A 115 9.84 -2.06 -20.14
C GLU A 115 10.64 -3.24 -20.72
N GLY A 116 11.94 -3.31 -20.42
CA GLY A 116 12.81 -4.42 -20.80
C GLY A 116 12.38 -5.75 -20.17
N ALA A 117 12.01 -5.74 -18.89
CA ALA A 117 11.52 -6.94 -18.19
C ALA A 117 10.20 -7.45 -18.79
N LEU A 118 9.26 -6.57 -19.10
CA LEU A 118 7.99 -6.91 -19.75
C LEU A 118 8.20 -7.47 -21.17
N ALA A 119 9.12 -6.88 -21.95
CA ALA A 119 9.44 -7.33 -23.29
C ALA A 119 10.18 -8.68 -23.31
N GLY A 120 10.99 -8.97 -22.28
CA GLY A 120 11.73 -10.23 -22.14
C GLY A 120 10.94 -11.37 -21.49
N ALA A 121 9.82 -11.08 -20.83
CA ALA A 121 8.94 -12.08 -20.23
C ALA A 121 8.10 -12.80 -21.30
N LYS A 122 7.31 -13.82 -20.89
CA LYS A 122 6.36 -14.49 -21.79
C LYS A 122 5.33 -13.49 -22.30
N GLN A 123 5.60 -12.94 -23.48
CA GLN A 123 4.89 -11.80 -24.05
C GLN A 123 3.37 -12.04 -24.12
N GLU A 124 2.95 -13.26 -24.48
CA GLU A 124 1.54 -13.69 -24.52
C GLU A 124 0.81 -13.51 -23.17
N VAL A 125 1.51 -13.67 -22.04
CA VAL A 125 0.95 -13.47 -20.70
C VAL A 125 0.90 -11.98 -20.38
N TRP A 126 2.04 -11.31 -20.51
CA TRP A 126 2.17 -9.94 -20.02
C TRP A 126 1.56 -8.90 -20.94
N GLU A 127 1.17 -9.23 -22.18
CA GLU A 127 0.42 -8.35 -23.08
C GLU A 127 -1.01 -8.06 -22.58
N GLU A 128 -1.70 -9.05 -22.02
CA GLU A 128 -3.08 -8.89 -21.53
C GLU A 128 -3.16 -8.77 -20.00
N ARG A 129 -2.14 -9.23 -19.27
CA ARG A 129 -2.14 -9.18 -17.80
C ARG A 129 -2.14 -7.74 -17.29
N ARG A 130 -3.08 -7.45 -16.39
CA ARG A 130 -3.20 -6.18 -15.65
C ARG A 130 -2.56 -6.30 -14.28
N ILE A 131 -2.12 -5.17 -13.74
CA ILE A 131 -1.56 -5.03 -12.39
C ILE A 131 -2.45 -4.07 -11.61
N CYS A 132 -2.80 -4.46 -10.39
CA CYS A 132 -3.45 -3.58 -9.43
C CYS A 132 -2.57 -3.49 -8.19
N ILE A 133 -2.16 -2.27 -7.85
CA ILE A 133 -1.59 -1.96 -6.53
C ILE A 133 -2.75 -1.60 -5.61
N VAL A 134 -2.78 -2.20 -4.43
CA VAL A 134 -3.64 -1.76 -3.33
C VAL A 134 -2.72 -1.27 -2.24
N ASP A 135 -2.81 0.01 -1.88
CA ASP A 135 -2.05 0.54 -0.77
C ASP A 135 -2.93 0.91 0.42
N GLY A 136 -2.41 0.66 1.63
CA GLY A 136 -3.21 0.80 2.83
C GLY A 136 -2.48 0.39 4.10
N PHE A 137 -2.76 1.10 5.19
CA PHE A 137 -1.99 0.94 6.43
C PHE A 137 -2.28 -0.37 7.19
N LEU A 138 -3.45 -0.98 6.99
CA LEU A 138 -3.86 -2.23 7.67
C LEU A 138 -3.83 -3.49 6.82
N LEU A 139 -3.51 -3.40 5.52
CA LEU A 139 -3.67 -4.54 4.60
C LEU A 139 -2.99 -5.82 5.08
N PHE A 140 -1.91 -5.70 5.88
CA PHE A 140 -1.16 -6.84 6.42
C PHE A 140 -1.31 -7.05 7.92
N SER A 141 -2.29 -6.44 8.59
CA SER A 141 -2.57 -6.69 10.00
C SER A 141 -2.97 -8.15 10.26
N GLU A 142 -2.84 -8.62 11.51
CA GLU A 142 -3.24 -9.99 11.86
C GLU A 142 -4.73 -10.26 11.54
N ASP A 143 -5.60 -9.27 11.81
CA ASP A 143 -7.05 -9.34 11.58
C ASP A 143 -7.45 -9.28 10.09
N MET A 144 -6.56 -8.81 9.21
CA MET A 144 -6.79 -8.81 7.75
C MET A 144 -6.21 -10.05 7.05
N ALA A 145 -6.08 -11.19 7.74
CA ALA A 145 -5.45 -12.38 7.17
C ALA A 145 -6.09 -12.89 5.87
N ASP A 146 -7.43 -12.82 5.76
CA ASP A 146 -8.17 -13.27 4.58
C ASP A 146 -8.06 -12.29 3.41
N ILE A 147 -8.07 -10.98 3.66
CA ILE A 147 -7.76 -9.95 2.67
C ILE A 147 -6.30 -10.07 2.22
N ARG A 148 -5.36 -10.21 3.17
CA ARG A 148 -3.94 -10.38 2.92
C ARG A 148 -3.68 -11.56 1.97
N ALA A 149 -4.42 -12.66 2.13
CA ALA A 149 -4.28 -13.85 1.29
C ALA A 149 -4.62 -13.62 -0.20
N LEU A 150 -5.35 -12.55 -0.54
CA LEU A 150 -5.68 -12.22 -1.92
C LEU A 150 -4.48 -11.65 -2.71
N PHE A 151 -3.49 -11.06 -2.04
CA PHE A 151 -2.34 -10.43 -2.69
C PHE A 151 -1.31 -11.45 -3.19
N ASP A 152 -0.91 -11.32 -4.45
CA ASP A 152 0.13 -12.13 -5.07
C ASP A 152 1.53 -11.65 -4.63
N VAL A 153 1.70 -10.33 -4.49
CA VAL A 153 2.92 -9.70 -3.99
C VAL A 153 2.57 -8.82 -2.80
N LYS A 154 3.37 -8.88 -1.74
CA LYS A 154 3.13 -8.13 -0.50
C LYS A 154 4.38 -7.34 -0.13
N LEU A 155 4.33 -6.02 -0.27
CA LEU A 155 5.43 -5.10 0.05
C LEU A 155 5.11 -4.35 1.34
N PHE A 156 5.96 -4.47 2.36
CA PHE A 156 5.74 -3.83 3.66
C PHE A 156 6.77 -2.72 3.91
N LEU A 157 6.29 -1.47 3.88
CA LEU A 157 7.07 -0.28 4.17
C LEU A 157 7.18 -0.07 5.68
N ARG A 158 8.21 0.66 6.07
CA ARG A 158 8.56 0.90 7.47
C ARG A 158 8.95 2.36 7.64
N THR A 159 8.82 2.86 8.86
CA THR A 159 9.32 4.17 9.27
C THR A 159 9.42 4.18 10.80
N SER A 160 10.32 4.97 11.36
CA SER A 160 10.37 5.20 12.81
C SER A 160 9.14 5.97 13.31
N TYR A 161 8.81 5.78 14.60
CA TYR A 161 7.79 6.55 15.30
C TYR A 161 7.95 8.07 15.12
N GLU A 162 9.16 8.60 15.32
CA GLU A 162 9.45 10.03 15.25
C GLU A 162 9.18 10.58 13.85
N THR A 163 9.54 9.81 12.82
CA THR A 163 9.30 10.19 11.42
C THR A 163 7.82 10.12 11.08
N ALA A 164 7.12 9.06 11.50
CA ALA A 164 5.67 8.94 11.31
C ALA A 164 4.93 10.10 11.97
N LYS A 165 5.26 10.39 13.23
CA LYS A 165 4.69 11.48 14.02
C LYS A 165 4.91 12.83 13.38
N LYS A 166 6.17 13.18 13.10
CA LYS A 166 6.53 14.45 12.46
C LYS A 166 5.76 14.65 11.16
N ARG A 167 5.66 13.62 10.32
CA ARG A 167 4.96 13.69 9.03
C ARG A 167 3.44 13.76 9.20
N ARG A 168 2.86 12.99 10.13
CA ARG A 168 1.41 12.96 10.37
C ARG A 168 0.92 14.31 10.93
N GLU A 169 1.61 14.84 11.93
CA GLU A 169 1.28 16.14 12.55
C GLU A 169 1.48 17.33 11.61
N ALA A 170 2.32 17.18 10.57
CA ALA A 170 2.51 18.21 9.54
C ALA A 170 1.40 18.24 8.47
N ARG A 171 0.46 17.29 8.48
CA ARG A 171 -0.65 17.27 7.52
C ARG A 171 -1.69 18.33 7.90
N SER A 172 -2.23 19.03 6.90
CA SER A 172 -3.27 20.04 7.11
C SER A 172 -4.61 19.46 7.55
N GLY A 173 -4.81 18.15 7.35
CA GLY A 173 -6.04 17.40 7.62
C GLY A 173 -6.39 16.48 6.45
N TYR A 174 -7.58 15.88 6.50
CA TYR A 174 -8.06 14.86 5.57
C TYR A 174 -9.45 15.23 5.08
N VAL A 175 -9.69 15.05 3.79
CA VAL A 175 -11.05 15.10 3.25
C VAL A 175 -11.71 13.77 3.59
N THR A 176 -12.87 13.81 4.23
CA THR A 176 -13.66 12.63 4.58
C THR A 176 -14.88 12.53 3.67
N LEU A 177 -15.68 11.47 3.81
CA LEU A 177 -16.91 11.31 3.02
C LEU A 177 -17.92 12.43 3.31
N GLU A 178 -17.93 12.98 4.53
CA GLU A 178 -18.93 13.93 4.99
C GLU A 178 -18.36 15.32 5.33
N GLY A 179 -17.04 15.52 5.22
CA GLY A 179 -16.42 16.80 5.50
C GLY A 179 -14.89 16.77 5.53
N PHE A 180 -14.35 17.23 6.66
CA PHE A 180 -12.91 17.41 6.83
C PHE A 180 -12.51 17.05 8.26
N TRP A 181 -11.51 16.16 8.38
CA TRP A 181 -10.96 15.73 9.65
C TRP A 181 -9.58 16.33 9.86
N GLN A 182 -9.30 16.81 11.07
CA GLN A 182 -7.97 17.20 11.51
C GLN A 182 -7.63 16.43 12.77
N ASP A 183 -6.47 15.77 12.77
CA ASP A 183 -6.00 15.03 13.94
C ASP A 183 -5.89 15.98 15.16
N PRO A 184 -6.51 15.64 16.30
CA PRO A 184 -6.35 16.43 17.52
C PRO A 184 -4.93 16.32 18.09
N PRO A 185 -4.50 17.26 18.95
CA PRO A 185 -3.20 17.17 19.61
C PRO A 185 -2.98 15.83 20.33
N GLY A 186 -1.85 15.18 20.08
CA GLY A 186 -1.51 13.88 20.67
C GLY A 186 -2.18 12.67 20.02
N TYR A 187 -2.88 12.83 18.88
CA TYR A 187 -3.54 11.73 18.17
C TYR A 187 -2.58 10.61 17.76
N VAL A 188 -1.36 10.96 17.32
CA VAL A 188 -0.35 9.96 16.95
C VAL A 188 0.02 9.07 18.13
N ASP A 189 0.20 9.67 19.30
CA ASP A 189 0.65 9.00 20.51
C ASP A 189 -0.43 8.11 21.11
N SER A 190 -1.68 8.54 20.98
CA SER A 190 -2.82 7.91 21.66
C SER A 190 -3.58 6.91 20.78
N ILE A 191 -3.54 7.08 19.45
CA ILE A 191 -4.33 6.32 18.48
C ILE A 191 -3.44 5.67 17.42
N VAL A 192 -2.83 6.47 16.55
CA VAL A 192 -2.17 5.99 15.31
C VAL A 192 -1.07 4.98 15.60
N TRP A 193 -0.10 5.35 16.44
CA TRP A 193 1.05 4.49 16.70
C TRP A 193 0.70 3.26 17.54
N PRO A 194 -0.08 3.36 18.64
CA PRO A 194 -0.55 2.19 19.37
C PRO A 194 -1.30 1.17 18.49
N ASN A 195 -2.17 1.62 17.58
CA ASN A 195 -2.89 0.73 16.67
C ASN A 195 -1.91 0.05 15.71
N TYR A 196 -1.01 0.82 15.07
CA TYR A 196 0.03 0.23 14.22
C TYR A 196 0.85 -0.87 14.94
N VAL A 197 1.27 -0.61 16.18
CA VAL A 197 1.98 -1.58 17.01
C VAL A 197 1.13 -2.82 17.24
N GLN A 198 -0.13 -2.65 17.67
CA GLN A 198 -1.04 -3.77 17.92
C GLN A 198 -1.20 -4.65 16.67
N ASP A 199 -1.43 -4.02 15.52
CA ASP A 199 -1.81 -4.68 14.28
C ASP A 199 -0.64 -5.39 13.58
N HIS A 200 0.59 -4.89 13.77
CA HIS A 200 1.75 -5.35 13.01
C HIS A 200 2.89 -5.91 13.85
N LYS A 201 2.86 -5.85 15.19
CA LYS A 201 3.94 -6.38 16.05
C LYS A 201 4.34 -7.82 15.70
N PHE A 202 3.41 -8.65 15.23
CA PHE A 202 3.69 -10.04 14.85
C PHE A 202 4.71 -10.18 13.71
N LEU A 203 4.87 -9.13 12.88
CA LEU A 203 5.86 -9.09 11.79
C LEU A 203 7.28 -8.79 12.28
N PHE A 204 7.47 -8.48 13.56
CA PHE A 204 8.74 -8.03 14.11
C PHE A 204 9.25 -8.94 15.22
N LYS A 205 10.58 -9.04 15.33
CA LYS A 205 11.22 -9.77 16.43
C LYS A 205 10.80 -9.15 17.77
N ASP A 206 10.41 -10.01 18.70
CA ASP A 206 9.96 -9.66 20.06
C ASP A 206 8.79 -8.66 20.10
N GLY A 207 8.05 -8.52 18.99
CA GLY A 207 6.96 -7.54 18.87
C GLY A 207 7.41 -6.09 18.78
N ASN A 208 8.71 -5.83 18.57
CA ASN A 208 9.26 -4.47 18.52
C ASN A 208 9.22 -3.90 17.09
N VAL A 209 8.24 -3.03 16.80
CA VAL A 209 8.06 -2.44 15.46
C VAL A 209 9.21 -1.52 15.02
N ASP A 210 9.99 -0.98 15.96
CA ASP A 210 11.20 -0.21 15.67
C ASP A 210 12.41 -1.15 15.45
N GLY A 211 12.30 -2.41 15.88
CA GLY A 211 13.29 -3.48 15.75
C GLY A 211 13.31 -4.14 14.38
N VAL A 212 14.01 -5.27 14.21
CA VAL A 212 14.09 -5.96 12.91
C VAL A 212 12.82 -6.75 12.61
N LEU A 213 12.48 -6.90 11.33
CA LEU A 213 11.41 -7.81 10.92
C LEU A 213 11.78 -9.25 11.30
N ASP A 214 10.78 -10.05 11.64
CA ASP A 214 10.95 -11.48 11.80
C ASP A 214 10.89 -12.16 10.43
N GLU A 215 12.07 -12.45 9.86
CA GLU A 215 12.21 -13.08 8.53
C GLU A 215 11.40 -14.37 8.40
N GLY A 216 11.35 -15.20 9.44
CA GLY A 216 10.60 -16.46 9.41
C GLY A 216 9.09 -16.24 9.38
N VAL A 217 8.59 -15.21 10.08
CA VAL A 217 7.18 -14.82 9.99
C VAL A 217 6.89 -14.22 8.62
N CYS A 218 7.70 -13.27 8.17
CA CYS A 218 7.56 -12.62 6.87
C CYS A 218 7.54 -13.63 5.72
N GLU A 219 8.45 -14.61 5.72
CA GLU A 219 8.49 -15.69 4.73
C GLU A 219 7.21 -16.54 4.79
N LYS A 220 6.80 -16.96 6.00
CA LYS A 220 5.58 -17.76 6.19
C LYS A 220 4.32 -17.08 5.67
N VAL A 221 4.20 -15.75 5.80
CA VAL A 221 3.04 -14.98 5.32
C VAL A 221 3.25 -14.37 3.93
N GLY A 222 4.43 -14.59 3.31
CA GLY A 222 4.79 -14.10 1.99
C GLY A 222 4.96 -12.58 1.90
N ILE A 223 5.31 -11.90 2.99
CA ILE A 223 5.55 -10.46 3.03
C ILE A 223 7.03 -10.17 2.77
N LYS A 224 7.31 -9.30 1.79
CA LYS A 224 8.63 -8.74 1.53
C LYS A 224 8.73 -7.41 2.26
N GLY A 225 9.59 -7.37 3.27
CA GLY A 225 9.88 -6.17 4.04
C GLY A 225 10.81 -5.22 3.31
N MET A 226 10.53 -3.92 3.40
CA MET A 226 11.42 -2.88 2.91
C MET A 226 12.80 -2.99 3.60
N PRO A 227 13.91 -2.96 2.84
CA PRO A 227 15.26 -2.91 3.38
C PRO A 227 15.46 -1.71 4.31
N ARG A 228 16.32 -1.87 5.32
CA ARG A 228 16.56 -0.81 6.33
C ARG A 228 17.19 0.45 5.74
N ASP A 229 18.06 0.29 4.76
CA ASP A 229 18.71 1.38 4.04
C ASP A 229 17.76 2.14 3.10
N ALA A 230 16.60 1.58 2.78
CA ALA A 230 15.53 2.27 2.06
C ALA A 230 14.61 3.10 2.98
N GLU A 231 14.74 2.98 4.30
CA GLU A 231 13.94 3.75 5.25
C GLU A 231 14.27 5.24 5.17
N GLY A 232 13.29 6.06 4.76
CA GLY A 232 13.48 7.50 4.56
C GLY A 232 14.09 7.88 3.21
N ASP A 233 14.50 6.92 2.38
CA ASP A 233 15.01 7.14 1.02
C ASP A 233 14.04 6.54 -0.01
N MET A 234 13.22 7.42 -0.62
CA MET A 234 12.24 6.99 -1.62
C MET A 234 12.88 6.46 -2.90
N THR A 235 14.13 6.86 -3.22
CA THR A 235 14.85 6.32 -4.37
C THR A 235 15.24 4.86 -4.13
N ALA A 236 15.82 4.57 -2.97
CA ALA A 236 16.16 3.20 -2.57
C ALA A 236 14.90 2.32 -2.42
N CYS A 237 13.82 2.87 -1.85
CA CYS A 237 12.53 2.19 -1.72
C CYS A 237 11.93 1.83 -3.09
N LEU A 238 11.92 2.77 -4.03
CA LEU A 238 11.43 2.54 -5.39
C LEU A 238 12.28 1.48 -6.11
N ARG A 239 13.61 1.56 -6.04
CA ARG A 239 14.51 0.55 -6.62
C ARG A 239 14.20 -0.85 -6.09
N TRP A 240 14.06 -0.99 -4.78
CA TRP A 240 13.75 -2.26 -4.14
C TRP A 240 12.40 -2.82 -4.63
N ALA A 241 11.35 -2.00 -4.59
CA ALA A 241 10.02 -2.43 -5.01
C ALA A 241 9.99 -2.82 -6.49
N THR A 242 10.63 -2.03 -7.37
CA THR A 242 10.77 -2.35 -8.79
C THR A 242 11.48 -3.68 -8.99
N GLY A 243 12.61 -3.91 -8.32
CA GLY A 243 13.34 -5.19 -8.42
C GLY A 243 12.47 -6.39 -8.02
N VAL A 244 11.68 -6.28 -6.95
CA VAL A 244 10.73 -7.32 -6.57
C VAL A 244 9.71 -7.60 -7.67
N LEU A 245 9.17 -6.57 -8.32
CA LEU A 245 8.19 -6.74 -9.39
C LEU A 245 8.82 -7.30 -10.66
N GLU A 246 10.06 -6.92 -10.98
CA GLU A 246 10.79 -7.51 -12.10
C GLU A 246 11.03 -9.01 -11.91
N ASP A 247 11.40 -9.45 -10.72
CA ASP A 247 11.59 -10.87 -10.41
C ASP A 247 10.29 -11.65 -10.64
N VAL A 248 9.14 -11.07 -10.26
CA VAL A 248 7.82 -11.66 -10.52
C VAL A 248 7.54 -11.72 -12.02
N ILE A 249 7.83 -10.64 -12.76
CA ILE A 249 7.61 -10.57 -14.21
C ILE A 249 8.45 -11.62 -14.94
N LYS A 250 9.75 -11.69 -14.62
CA LYS A 250 10.73 -12.60 -15.23
C LYS A 250 10.49 -14.06 -14.83
N GLY A 251 9.96 -14.30 -13.63
CA GLY A 251 9.68 -15.65 -13.10
C GLY A 251 8.38 -16.28 -13.63
N THR A 252 7.54 -15.53 -14.36
CA THR A 252 6.25 -16.01 -14.90
C THR A 252 6.42 -16.60 -16.31
#